data_AF-A0A9K3EQ15-F1
#
_entry.id   AF-A0A9K3EQ15-F1
#
_cell.length_a   1.000
_cell.length_b   1.000
_cell.length_c   1.000
_cell.angle_alpha   90.00
_cell.angle_beta   90.00
_cell.angle_gamma   90.00
#
_symmetry.space_group_name_H-M   'P 1'
#
loop_
_entity.id
_entity.type
_entity.pdbx_description
1 polymer ?
#
loop_
_entity_poly.entity_id
_entity_poly.type
_entity_poly.pdbx_seq_one_letter_code
_entity_poly.pdbx_strand_id
1 'polypeptide(L)'
;MFLLQLVQPMRFERSDKSRLSQFLVQRSLTNIELASFLRWYVAVELHDPAYAKRFYCTYEMLEENMIKLGMGAFDGGDGFKLWQSLVRQTELTAQPCSITRDVRNVPGGTQKKIEKLWHLLSGLLSELTYFEEVIHSRRH
;
A
#
# COMPACT_ATOMS: atom_id res chain seq x y z
N MET A 1 -14.83 -7.43 6.47
CA MET A 1 -15.57 -6.31 5.85
C MET A 1 -15.91 -5.19 6.88
N PHE A 2 -14.94 -4.68 7.64
CA PHE A 2 -15.14 -3.55 8.59
C PHE A 2 -13.97 -2.55 8.64
N LEU A 3 -12.87 -2.81 7.93
CA LEU A 3 -11.64 -2.04 8.11
C LEU A 3 -11.78 -0.58 7.61
N LEU A 4 -12.39 -0.38 6.44
CA LEU A 4 -12.66 0.98 5.92
C LEU A 4 -13.55 1.80 6.87
N GLN A 5 -14.57 1.16 7.46
CA GLN A 5 -15.48 1.79 8.41
C GLN A 5 -14.81 2.17 9.74
N LEU A 6 -13.66 1.58 10.06
CA LEU A 6 -12.88 1.89 11.28
C LEU A 6 -11.71 2.86 11.01
N VAL A 7 -11.20 2.91 9.78
CA VAL A 7 -10.17 3.90 9.39
C VAL A 7 -10.75 5.31 9.33
N GLN A 8 -11.97 5.48 8.81
CA GLN A 8 -12.59 6.82 8.68
C GLN A 8 -12.81 7.52 10.05
N PRO A 9 -13.30 6.84 11.11
CA PRO A 9 -13.39 7.41 12.46
C PRO A 9 -12.08 7.93 13.04
N MET A 10 -10.92 7.45 12.57
CA MET A 10 -9.62 7.96 13.06
C MET A 10 -9.45 9.47 12.81
N ARG A 11 -10.13 10.04 11.80
CA ARG A 11 -10.15 11.49 11.55
C ARG A 11 -10.71 12.31 12.72
N PHE A 12 -11.50 11.70 13.60
CA PHE A 12 -12.12 12.37 14.75
C PHE A 12 -11.43 12.07 16.08
N GLU A 13 -10.36 11.27 16.07
CA GLU A 13 -9.60 10.95 17.27
C GLU A 13 -8.84 12.18 17.80
N ARG A 14 -8.76 12.30 19.13
CA ARG A 14 -8.09 13.44 19.79
C ARG A 14 -6.57 13.30 19.83
N SER A 15 -6.04 12.09 19.63
CA SER A 15 -4.61 11.77 19.67
C SER A 15 -4.15 11.19 18.34
N ASP A 16 -2.93 11.54 17.92
CA ASP A 16 -2.31 10.98 16.72
C ASP A 16 -2.01 9.48 16.87
N LYS A 17 -1.75 9.02 18.10
CA LYS A 17 -1.57 7.61 18.48
C LYS A 17 -2.74 7.18 19.38
N SER A 18 -3.92 7.03 18.79
CA SER A 18 -5.15 6.68 19.52
C SER A 18 -5.21 5.19 19.88
N ARG A 19 -6.13 4.82 20.78
CA ARG A 19 -6.41 3.40 21.09
C ARG A 19 -6.96 2.68 19.87
N LEU A 20 -7.71 3.37 19.01
CA LEU A 20 -8.22 2.83 17.76
C LEU A 20 -7.08 2.53 16.77
N SER A 21 -6.11 3.44 16.60
CA SER A 21 -4.97 3.17 15.71
C SER A 21 -4.12 2.00 16.21
N GLN A 22 -3.87 1.94 17.52
CA GLN A 22 -3.19 0.79 18.15
C GLN A 22 -3.96 -0.51 17.93
N PHE A 23 -5.27 -0.52 18.15
CA PHE A 23 -6.12 -1.68 17.94
C PHE A 23 -6.08 -2.18 16.50
N LEU A 24 -6.18 -1.27 15.53
CA LEU A 24 -6.12 -1.59 14.10
C LEU A 24 -4.76 -2.20 13.73
N VAL A 25 -3.67 -1.57 14.16
CA VAL A 25 -2.31 -2.09 13.92
C VAL A 25 -2.15 -3.49 14.52
N GLN A 26 -2.51 -3.68 15.79
CA GLN A 26 -2.40 -4.98 16.45
C GLN A 26 -3.22 -6.08 15.77
N ARG A 27 -4.43 -5.76 15.27
CA ARG A 27 -5.23 -6.73 14.52
C ARG A 27 -4.69 -7.02 13.13
N SER A 28 -4.10 -6.03 12.46
CA SER A 28 -3.42 -6.23 11.20
C SER A 28 -2.24 -7.20 11.32
N LEU A 29 -1.53 -7.24 12.46
CA LEU A 29 -0.44 -8.20 12.67
C LEU A 29 -0.90 -9.67 12.69
N THR A 30 -2.18 -9.93 12.99
CA THR A 30 -2.71 -11.30 13.03
C THR A 30 -3.20 -11.81 11.68
N ASN A 31 -3.29 -10.93 10.67
CA ASN A 31 -3.78 -11.27 9.35
C ASN A 31 -3.14 -10.36 8.28
N ILE A 32 -2.34 -10.98 7.43
CA ILE A 32 -1.60 -10.39 6.30
C ILE A 32 -2.50 -9.56 5.35
N GLU A 33 -3.74 -10.00 5.11
CA GLU A 33 -4.70 -9.27 4.27
C GLU A 33 -5.15 -7.98 4.99
N LEU A 34 -5.38 -8.04 6.31
CA LEU A 34 -5.73 -6.86 7.10
C LEU A 34 -4.58 -5.86 7.18
N ALA A 35 -3.33 -6.32 7.28
CA ALA A 35 -2.15 -5.45 7.19
C ALA A 35 -2.07 -4.76 5.82
N SER A 36 -2.29 -5.53 4.75
CA SER A 36 -2.30 -5.01 3.38
C SER A 36 -3.37 -3.94 3.20
N PHE A 37 -4.61 -4.20 3.60
CA PHE A 37 -5.69 -3.22 3.49
C PHE A 37 -5.44 -1.98 4.37
N LEU A 38 -4.98 -2.15 5.61
CA LEU A 38 -4.74 -1.02 6.52
C LEU A 38 -3.67 -0.09 5.93
N ARG A 39 -2.57 -0.63 5.41
CA ARG A 39 -1.52 0.15 4.77
C ARG A 39 -2.06 1.02 3.63
N TRP A 40 -2.84 0.43 2.72
CA TRP A 40 -3.41 1.16 1.59
C TRP A 40 -4.40 2.24 2.02
N TYR A 41 -5.27 1.95 3.00
CA TYR A 41 -6.21 2.94 3.51
C TYR A 41 -5.50 4.10 4.19
N VAL A 42 -4.50 3.83 5.03
CA VAL A 42 -3.70 4.88 5.68
C VAL A 42 -2.94 5.71 4.64
N ALA A 43 -2.35 5.07 3.61
CA ALA A 43 -1.59 5.76 2.56
C ALA A 43 -2.46 6.74 1.76
N VAL A 44 -3.70 6.37 1.43
CA VAL A 44 -4.64 7.28 0.72
C VAL A 44 -4.95 8.53 1.55
N GLU A 45 -5.10 8.37 2.86
CA GLU A 45 -5.42 9.48 3.77
C GLU A 45 -4.27 10.47 3.96
N LEU A 46 -3.03 10.09 3.63
CA LEU A 46 -1.87 10.99 3.68
C LEU A 46 -1.95 12.14 2.67
N HIS A 47 -2.80 12.02 1.65
CA HIS A 47 -3.01 13.08 0.66
C HIS A 47 -3.81 14.27 1.20
N ASP A 48 -4.55 14.11 2.30
CA ASP A 48 -5.27 15.20 2.95
C ASP A 48 -4.42 15.81 4.09
N PRO A 49 -3.88 17.03 3.92
CA PRO A 49 -3.03 17.67 4.93
C PRO A 49 -3.72 17.85 6.28
N ALA A 50 -5.06 17.91 6.33
CA ALA A 50 -5.81 18.10 7.57
C ALA A 50 -5.63 16.93 8.55
N TYR A 51 -5.40 15.72 8.03
CA TYR A 51 -5.30 14.50 8.83
C TYR A 51 -3.97 13.76 8.63
N ALA A 52 -3.15 14.18 7.66
CA ALA A 52 -1.92 13.50 7.25
C ALA A 52 -1.02 13.10 8.42
N LYS A 53 -0.79 14.00 9.39
CA LYS A 53 0.05 13.71 10.57
C LYS A 53 -0.41 12.48 11.35
N ARG A 54 -1.72 12.36 11.58
CA ARG A 54 -2.31 11.26 12.35
C ARG A 54 -2.22 9.93 11.60
N PHE A 55 -2.54 9.96 10.32
CA PHE A 55 -2.43 8.77 9.48
C PHE A 55 -0.97 8.36 9.32
N TYR A 56 -0.03 9.32 9.23
CA TYR A 56 1.39 9.04 9.21
C TYR A 56 1.86 8.34 10.50
N CYS A 57 1.45 8.81 11.67
CA CYS A 57 1.76 8.11 12.92
C CYS A 57 1.24 6.66 12.96
N THR A 58 0.09 6.38 12.35
CA THR A 58 -0.45 5.01 12.25
C THR A 58 0.33 4.17 11.24
N TYR A 59 0.75 4.79 10.13
CA TYR A 59 1.62 4.17 9.13
C TYR A 59 2.95 3.73 9.75
N GLU A 60 3.63 4.63 10.47
CA GLU A 60 4.89 4.35 11.17
C GLU A 60 4.72 3.21 12.18
N MET A 61 3.63 3.24 12.97
CA MET A 61 3.33 2.17 13.91
C MET A 61 3.13 0.82 13.21
N LEU A 62 2.44 0.79 12.07
CA LEU A 62 2.25 -0.44 11.30
C LEU A 62 3.60 -0.96 10.77
N GLU A 63 4.41 -0.09 10.18
CA GLU A 63 5.75 -0.39 9.67
C GLU A 63 6.65 -1.01 10.75
N GLU A 64 6.81 -0.31 11.87
CA GLU A 64 7.65 -0.75 12.97
C GLU A 64 7.24 -2.14 13.49
N ASN A 65 5.93 -2.39 13.64
CA ASN A 65 5.44 -3.66 14.16
C ASN A 65 5.60 -4.80 13.14
N MET A 66 5.42 -4.54 11.85
CA MET A 66 5.62 -5.54 10.79
C MET A 66 7.10 -5.91 10.65
N ILE A 67 8.01 -4.94 10.76
CA ILE A 67 9.46 -5.19 10.79
C ILE A 67 9.85 -6.00 12.03
N LYS A 68 9.35 -5.63 13.21
CA LYS A 68 9.60 -6.36 14.47
C LYS A 68 9.09 -7.80 14.39
N LEU A 69 7.91 -8.03 13.82
CA LEU A 69 7.34 -9.37 13.61
C LEU A 69 8.25 -10.23 12.70
N GLY A 70 8.84 -9.63 11.68
CA GLY A 70 9.78 -10.30 10.78
C GLY A 70 11.12 -10.67 11.42
N MET A 71 11.67 -9.81 12.30
CA MET A 71 12.95 -10.06 12.97
C MET A 71 12.87 -11.08 14.11
N GLY A 72 11.69 -11.27 14.73
CA GLY A 72 11.49 -12.22 15.82
C GLY A 72 11.30 -13.67 15.38
N ALA A 73 11.08 -13.92 14.09
CA ALA A 73 10.92 -15.27 13.54
C ALA A 73 12.27 -15.80 13.02
N PHE A 74 12.67 -16.99 13.49
CA PHE A 74 13.93 -17.66 13.11
C PHE A 74 14.11 -17.92 11.59
N ASP A 75 13.07 -17.74 10.78
CA ASP A 75 13.04 -18.00 9.32
C ASP A 75 12.90 -16.70 8.47
N GLY A 76 13.23 -15.52 9.02
CA GLY A 76 13.06 -14.26 8.28
C GLY A 76 11.58 -14.01 7.98
N GLY A 77 10.86 -13.61 9.03
CA GLY A 77 9.41 -13.74 9.13
C GLY A 77 8.62 -13.08 8.01
N ASP A 78 7.51 -13.74 7.69
CA ASP A 78 6.49 -13.37 6.72
C ASP A 78 6.13 -11.87 6.73
N GLY A 79 6.10 -11.24 7.93
CA GLY A 79 5.79 -9.82 8.09
C GLY A 79 6.77 -8.84 7.41
N PHE A 80 8.08 -9.11 7.44
CA PHE A 80 9.07 -8.22 6.81
C PHE A 80 9.03 -8.35 5.27
N LYS A 81 8.95 -9.59 4.77
CA LYS A 81 8.80 -9.87 3.33
C LYS A 81 7.49 -9.28 2.79
N LEU A 82 6.39 -9.40 3.55
CA LEU A 82 5.14 -8.73 3.21
C LEU A 82 5.31 -7.21 3.16
N TRP A 83 5.92 -6.59 4.18
CA TRP A 83 6.10 -5.14 4.21
C TRP A 83 6.88 -4.66 2.98
N GLN A 84 7.98 -5.32 2.64
CA GLN A 84 8.74 -5.03 1.42
C GLN A 84 7.92 -5.20 0.14
N SER A 85 7.16 -6.31 0.03
CA SER A 85 6.27 -6.54 -1.10
C SER A 85 5.22 -5.43 -1.22
N LEU A 86 4.62 -5.00 -0.11
CA LEU A 86 3.65 -3.91 -0.10
C LEU A 86 4.29 -2.58 -0.50
N VAL A 87 5.49 -2.25 -0.01
CA VAL A 87 6.26 -1.07 -0.44
C VAL A 87 6.47 -1.09 -1.95
N ARG A 88 6.95 -2.22 -2.50
CA ARG A 88 7.11 -2.42 -3.95
C ARG A 88 5.80 -2.25 -4.70
N GLN A 89 4.67 -2.74 -4.17
CA GLN A 89 3.36 -2.53 -4.80
C GLN A 89 3.01 -1.04 -4.93
N THR A 90 3.43 -0.17 -4.02
CA THR A 90 3.22 1.29 -4.18
C THR A 90 3.98 1.84 -5.37
N GLU A 91 5.23 1.45 -5.54
CA GLU A 91 6.04 1.82 -6.70
C GLU A 91 5.39 1.34 -8.00
N LEU A 92 4.93 0.08 -8.01
CA LEU A 92 4.21 -0.50 -9.13
C LEU A 92 2.88 0.23 -9.41
N THR A 93 2.13 0.70 -8.42
CA THR A 93 0.91 1.49 -8.66
C THR A 93 1.19 2.92 -9.14
N ALA A 94 2.33 3.51 -8.77
CA ALA A 94 2.73 4.82 -9.25
C ALA A 94 3.05 4.81 -10.76
N GLN A 95 3.50 3.66 -11.29
CA GLN A 95 3.82 3.48 -12.69
C GLN A 95 2.59 3.69 -13.61
N PRO A 96 1.43 2.99 -13.46
CA PRO A 96 0.20 3.26 -14.18
C PRO A 96 -0.31 4.70 -14.05
N CYS A 97 -0.20 5.31 -12.87
CA CYS A 97 -0.55 6.72 -12.69
C CYS A 97 0.31 7.63 -13.58
N SER A 98 1.62 7.37 -13.66
CA SER A 98 2.52 8.11 -14.54
C SER A 98 2.22 7.88 -16.01
N ILE A 99 2.00 6.61 -16.43
CA ILE A 99 1.65 6.27 -17.81
C ILE A 99 0.36 6.98 -18.23
N THR A 100 -0.67 6.94 -17.38
CA THR A 100 -1.96 7.57 -17.67
C THR A 100 -1.79 9.06 -17.88
N ARG A 101 -0.96 9.72 -17.07
CA ARG A 101 -0.60 11.13 -17.21
C ARG A 101 0.19 11.39 -18.50
N ASP A 102 1.19 10.57 -18.81
CA ASP A 102 2.04 10.74 -19.99
C ASP A 102 1.24 10.55 -21.28
N VAL A 103 0.37 9.53 -21.34
CA VAL A 103 -0.55 9.27 -22.45
C VAL A 103 -1.60 10.37 -22.58
N ARG A 104 -2.11 10.90 -21.46
CA ARG A 104 -3.04 12.05 -21.47
C ARG A 104 -2.41 13.28 -22.11
N ASN A 105 -1.13 13.52 -21.83
CA ASN A 105 -0.38 14.70 -22.28
C ASN A 105 0.14 14.61 -23.73
N VAL A 106 0.02 13.46 -24.40
CA VAL A 106 0.38 13.34 -25.82
C VAL A 106 -0.57 14.17 -26.69
N PRO A 107 -0.07 15.14 -27.48
CA PRO A 107 -0.86 15.85 -28.46
C PRO A 107 -1.21 14.93 -29.65
N GLY A 108 -2.45 14.99 -30.12
CA GLY A 108 -2.93 14.23 -31.27
C GLY A 108 -4.06 13.25 -30.95
N GLY A 109 -4.46 12.50 -31.98
CA GLY A 109 -5.58 11.56 -31.92
C GLY A 109 -5.26 10.24 -31.21
N THR A 110 -6.28 9.41 -31.06
CA THR A 110 -6.24 8.12 -30.35
C THR A 110 -5.09 7.21 -30.78
N GLN A 111 -4.76 7.17 -32.08
CA GLN A 111 -3.70 6.31 -32.61
C GLN A 111 -2.31 6.62 -32.02
N LYS A 112 -1.94 7.91 -31.94
CA LYS A 112 -0.66 8.33 -31.33
C LYS A 112 -0.59 8.00 -29.84
N LYS A 113 -1.74 8.07 -29.15
CA LYS A 113 -1.85 7.71 -27.73
C LYS A 113 -1.68 6.20 -27.53
N ILE A 114 -2.26 5.39 -28.41
CA ILE A 114 -2.11 3.93 -28.42
C ILE A 114 -0.64 3.57 -28.66
N GLU A 115 0.02 4.14 -29.67
CA GLU A 115 1.44 3.90 -29.95
C GLU A 115 2.34 4.26 -28.76
N LYS A 116 2.10 5.40 -28.11
CA LYS A 116 2.83 5.80 -26.91
C LYS A 116 2.62 4.81 -25.76
N LEU A 117 1.38 4.35 -25.54
CA LEU A 117 1.05 3.38 -24.50
C LEU A 117 1.82 2.07 -24.72
N TRP A 118 1.80 1.53 -25.95
CA TRP A 118 2.54 0.32 -26.30
C TRP A 118 4.04 0.49 -26.03
N HIS A 119 4.64 1.60 -26.47
CA HIS A 119 6.05 1.87 -26.21
C HIS A 119 6.37 1.95 -24.70
N LEU A 120 5.48 2.52 -23.88
CA LEU A 120 5.69 2.60 -22.43
C LEU A 120 5.58 1.22 -21.77
N LEU A 121 4.61 0.40 -22.18
CA LEU A 121 4.39 -0.95 -21.65
C LEU A 121 5.46 -1.96 -22.08
N SER A 122 5.96 -1.87 -23.32
CA SER A 122 7.01 -2.76 -23.85
C SER A 122 8.41 -2.45 -23.31
N GLY A 123 8.58 -1.36 -22.55
CA GLY A 123 9.86 -0.93 -21.97
C GLY A 123 9.98 -1.20 -20.47
N LEU A 124 10.02 -0.13 -19.68
CA LEU A 124 10.34 -0.04 -18.24
C LEU A 124 9.49 -0.90 -17.28
N LEU A 125 8.53 -1.68 -17.81
CA LEU A 125 7.36 -2.20 -17.10
C LEU A 125 7.10 -3.70 -17.37
N SER A 126 8.10 -4.45 -17.83
CA SER A 126 7.98 -5.92 -17.95
C SER A 126 7.59 -6.57 -16.61
N GLU A 127 7.94 -5.96 -15.48
CA GLU A 127 7.53 -6.38 -14.13
C GLU A 127 6.04 -6.15 -13.84
N LEU A 128 5.35 -5.20 -14.51
CA LEU A 128 3.87 -5.11 -14.45
C LEU A 128 3.17 -6.20 -15.27
N THR A 129 3.93 -6.90 -16.12
CA THR A 129 3.45 -8.06 -16.88
C THR A 129 3.86 -9.40 -16.26
N TYR A 130 4.64 -9.37 -15.17
CA TYR A 130 5.11 -10.55 -14.45
C TYR A 130 5.01 -10.34 -12.94
N PHE A 131 3.98 -10.91 -12.32
CA PHE A 131 3.80 -10.86 -10.87
C PHE A 131 4.35 -12.13 -10.22
N GLU A 132 5.16 -11.97 -9.16
CA GLU A 132 5.54 -13.07 -8.27
C GLU A 132 4.29 -13.66 -7.58
N GLU A 133 4.35 -14.94 -7.23
CA GLU A 133 3.24 -15.68 -6.64
C GLU A 133 2.76 -15.04 -5.33
N VAL A 134 1.42 -14.95 -5.15
CA VAL A 134 0.80 -14.28 -4.00
C VAL A 134 1.17 -15.02 -2.71
N ILE A 135 1.67 -14.29 -1.71
CA ILE A 135 1.90 -14.83 -0.36
C ILE A 135 0.53 -15.25 0.21
N HIS A 136 0.24 -16.54 0.20
CA HIS A 136 -0.96 -17.09 0.81
C HIS A 136 -0.77 -17.16 2.32
N SER A 137 -1.67 -16.52 3.07
CA SER A 137 -1.83 -16.81 4.50
C SER A 137 -2.15 -18.29 4.65
N ARG A 138 -1.23 -19.09 5.19
CA ARG A 138 -1.57 -20.46 5.58
C ARG A 138 -2.66 -20.36 6.64
N ARG A 139 -3.86 -20.85 6.31
CA ARG A 139 -4.91 -21.11 7.30
C ARG A 139 -4.40 -22.24 8.19
N HIS A 140 -4.02 -21.90 9.42
CA HIS A 140 -3.89 -22.86 10.50
C HIS A 140 -5.13 -22.79 11.38
#